data_AF-A0A949SWV1-F1
#
_entry.id   AF-A0A949SWV1-F1
#
_cell.length_a   1.000
_cell.length_b   1.000
_cell.length_c   1.000
_cell.angle_alpha   90.00
_cell.angle_beta   90.00
_cell.angle_gamma   90.00
#
_symmetry.space_group_name_H-M   'P 1'
#
loop_
_entity.id
_entity.type
_entity.pdbx_description
1 polymer ?
#
loop_
_entity_poly.entity_id
_entity_poly.type
_entity_poly.pdbx_seq_one_letter_code
_entity_poly.pdbx_strand_id
1 'polypeptide(L)'
;MSKIRVQRHKHYKDWELKTDLADSPYPAESALVGRLRSNPSRMFYPYPFKYTEDNDYHYHLAFLVEAVELLPMKFDLSFDAIWRAFESFYAGRVIAPKPFKPGDEAPGLATLIDGQPEHDLVLNQLLNSVPVQCCEYMIERIFSQWQVVGSDYQKIWNRLNNPAGHHNSVILLLTKMAQKYGAPHMNGVGRRQSAILLHKSLAGEEVDVLGSKIILPRPERISFMFNALLYTFRNDRFHGSMQPPFKSSVGTLQTYAHAHYCFIWGHFLFLFSATLSTPAFASHRELAQNTAQNLDTFFDFYGSHLKA
;
A
#
# COMPACT_ATOMS: atom_id res chain seq x y z
N MET A 1 8.73 31.07 11.85
CA MET A 1 7.78 30.09 11.28
C MET A 1 6.45 30.25 12.00
N SER A 2 5.34 30.36 11.27
CA SER A 2 3.99 30.38 11.87
C SER A 2 3.70 29.04 12.56
N LYS A 3 3.02 29.07 13.70
CA LYS A 3 2.61 27.84 14.40
C LYS A 3 1.50 27.17 13.58
N ILE A 4 1.81 26.06 12.89
CA ILE A 4 0.80 25.21 12.25
C ILE A 4 0.11 24.43 13.35
N ARG A 5 -1.17 24.70 13.59
CA ARG A 5 -2.02 23.91 14.48
C ARG A 5 -3.16 23.35 13.65
N VAL A 6 -3.27 22.02 13.58
CA VAL A 6 -4.42 21.38 12.95
C VAL A 6 -5.64 21.70 13.80
N GLN A 7 -6.61 22.41 13.21
CA GLN A 7 -7.85 22.72 13.91
C GLN A 7 -8.64 21.43 14.11
N ARG A 8 -8.88 21.06 15.36
CA ARG A 8 -9.79 19.96 15.71
C ARG A 8 -11.22 20.42 15.47
N HIS A 9 -11.75 20.19 14.27
CA HIS A 9 -13.17 20.37 14.03
C HIS A 9 -13.95 19.15 14.53
N LYS A 10 -15.10 19.40 15.19
CA LYS A 10 -16.10 18.36 15.50
C LYS A 10 -16.62 17.66 14.24
N HIS A 11 -16.40 18.25 13.05
CA HIS A 11 -16.77 17.74 11.73
C HIS A 11 -16.31 16.29 11.47
N TYR A 12 -15.24 15.84 12.12
CA TYR A 12 -14.69 14.49 11.94
C TYR A 12 -15.26 13.43 12.90
N LYS A 13 -16.13 13.79 13.84
CA LYS A 13 -16.80 12.81 14.75
C LYS A 13 -17.90 12.04 14.03
N ASP A 14 -18.60 12.72 13.13
CA ASP A 14 -19.73 12.22 12.36
C ASP A 14 -19.31 12.13 10.91
N TRP A 15 -18.28 11.32 10.63
CA TRP A 15 -17.90 11.04 9.25
C TRP A 15 -18.97 10.12 8.66
N GLU A 16 -20.08 10.77 8.34
CA GLU A 16 -21.32 10.20 7.87
C GLU A 16 -21.04 9.51 6.54
N LEU A 17 -21.55 8.29 6.45
CA LEU A 17 -21.89 7.66 5.19
C LEU A 17 -22.66 8.69 4.37
N LYS A 18 -21.99 9.38 3.44
CA LYS A 18 -22.67 10.25 2.48
C LYS A 18 -23.55 9.33 1.64
N THR A 19 -24.79 9.11 2.06
CA THR A 19 -25.81 8.41 1.27
C THR A 19 -26.15 9.21 0.01
N ASP A 20 -25.85 10.50 0.03
CA ASP A 20 -26.16 11.48 -1.01
C ASP A 20 -24.96 11.70 -1.96
N LEU A 21 -24.12 10.68 -2.17
CA LEU A 21 -23.09 10.75 -3.20
C LEU A 21 -23.76 10.90 -4.56
N ALA A 22 -23.33 11.87 -5.38
CA ALA A 22 -23.86 12.05 -6.72
C ALA A 22 -23.50 10.86 -7.63
N ASP A 23 -24.34 10.60 -8.64
CA ASP A 23 -23.99 9.64 -9.68
C ASP A 23 -22.74 10.09 -10.42
N SER A 24 -21.90 9.13 -10.79
CA SER A 24 -20.70 9.37 -11.59
C SER A 24 -20.86 8.74 -12.97
N PRO A 25 -20.47 9.45 -14.05
CA PRO A 25 -20.45 8.87 -15.39
C PRO A 25 -19.31 7.86 -15.58
N TYR A 26 -18.39 7.76 -14.63
CA TYR A 26 -17.23 6.86 -14.70
C TYR A 26 -17.56 5.50 -14.07
N PRO A 27 -17.34 4.37 -14.77
CA PRO A 27 -17.74 3.05 -14.30
C PRO A 27 -17.23 2.67 -12.90
N ALA A 28 -15.96 2.94 -12.59
CA ALA A 28 -15.40 2.63 -11.27
C ALA A 28 -16.08 3.43 -10.14
N GLU A 29 -16.25 4.74 -10.32
CA GLU A 29 -16.91 5.61 -9.34
C GLU A 29 -18.39 5.26 -9.20
N SER A 30 -19.08 4.99 -10.32
CA SER A 30 -20.47 4.55 -10.32
C SER A 30 -20.66 3.24 -9.55
N ALA A 31 -19.76 2.26 -9.76
CA ALA A 31 -19.78 1.00 -9.02
C ALA A 31 -19.52 1.21 -7.52
N LEU A 32 -18.60 2.10 -7.15
CA LEU A 32 -18.34 2.46 -5.74
C LEU A 32 -19.58 3.10 -5.10
N VAL A 33 -20.16 4.11 -5.75
CA VAL A 33 -21.36 4.83 -5.26
C VAL A 33 -22.54 3.87 -5.12
N GLY A 34 -22.80 3.04 -6.13
CA GLY A 34 -23.88 2.04 -6.08
C GLY A 34 -23.69 1.06 -4.93
N ARG A 35 -22.45 0.66 -4.64
CA ARG A 35 -22.15 -0.22 -3.51
C ARG A 35 -22.29 0.47 -2.16
N LEU A 36 -21.82 1.70 -2.02
CA LEU A 36 -21.98 2.48 -0.78
C LEU A 36 -23.45 2.77 -0.44
N ARG A 37 -24.30 2.97 -1.45
CA ARG A 37 -25.74 3.15 -1.26
C ARG A 37 -26.45 1.85 -0.84
N SER A 38 -26.06 0.73 -1.44
CA SER A 38 -26.69 -0.58 -1.16
C SER A 38 -26.15 -1.26 0.10
N ASN A 39 -24.90 -0.99 0.46
CA ASN A 39 -24.26 -1.46 1.69
C ASN A 39 -23.47 -0.31 2.33
N PRO A 40 -24.15 0.58 3.08
CA PRO A 40 -23.51 1.67 3.78
C PRO A 40 -22.47 1.14 4.77
N SER A 41 -21.18 1.23 4.42
CA SER A 41 -20.07 0.82 5.28
C SER A 41 -19.08 1.97 5.49
N ARG A 42 -18.59 2.10 6.73
CA ARG A 42 -17.46 3.00 7.01
C ARG A 42 -16.22 2.40 6.36
N MET A 43 -15.68 3.11 5.39
CA MET A 43 -14.55 2.66 4.58
C MET A 43 -13.18 2.90 5.23
N PHE A 44 -13.11 3.64 6.34
CA PHE A 44 -11.89 3.90 7.09
C PHE A 44 -12.18 4.27 8.54
N TYR A 45 -11.38 3.75 9.48
CA TYR A 45 -11.38 4.08 10.90
C TYR A 45 -10.10 4.83 11.24
N PRO A 46 -10.19 6.12 11.59
CA PRO A 46 -9.00 6.90 11.93
C PRO A 46 -8.36 6.43 13.24
N TYR A 47 -7.04 6.49 13.30
CA TYR A 47 -6.31 6.22 14.54
C TYR A 47 -6.59 7.32 15.60
N PRO A 48 -6.87 6.95 16.86
CA PRO A 48 -7.28 7.89 17.91
C PRO A 48 -6.07 8.62 18.51
N PHE A 49 -5.50 9.55 17.75
CA PHE A 49 -4.32 10.29 18.20
C PHE A 49 -4.55 11.10 19.48
N LYS A 50 -3.59 11.00 20.40
CA LYS A 50 -3.56 11.84 21.61
C LYS A 50 -3.34 13.30 21.24
N TYR A 51 -3.89 14.19 22.06
CA TYR A 51 -3.60 15.61 21.91
C TYR A 51 -2.14 15.89 22.29
N THR A 52 -1.48 16.72 21.50
CA THR A 52 -0.14 17.23 21.77
C THR A 52 -0.04 18.67 21.26
N GLU A 53 0.87 19.46 21.85
CA GLU A 53 1.18 20.82 21.40
C GLU A 53 2.36 20.86 20.40
N ASP A 54 2.91 19.70 20.04
CA ASP A 54 4.04 19.58 19.10
C ASP A 54 3.62 20.00 17.68
N ASN A 55 4.11 21.16 17.21
CA ASN A 55 3.78 21.71 15.89
C ASN A 55 4.26 20.83 14.73
N ASP A 56 5.37 20.11 14.91
CA ASP A 56 5.91 19.24 13.87
C ASP A 56 5.04 17.99 13.74
N TYR A 57 4.53 17.48 14.86
CA TYR A 57 3.50 16.46 14.84
C TYR A 57 2.21 16.95 14.14
N HIS A 58 1.75 18.18 14.42
CA HIS A 58 0.60 18.78 13.74
C HIS A 58 0.83 18.90 12.23
N TYR A 59 2.06 19.18 11.78
CA TYR A 59 2.40 19.23 10.36
C TYR A 59 2.14 17.88 9.66
N HIS A 60 2.61 16.77 10.23
CA HIS A 60 2.36 15.46 9.63
C HIS A 60 0.90 15.00 9.78
N LEU A 61 0.24 15.36 10.89
CA LEU A 61 -1.18 15.10 11.08
C LEU A 61 -2.05 15.84 10.05
N ALA A 62 -1.63 17.02 9.57
CA ALA A 62 -2.34 17.75 8.53
C ALA A 62 -2.48 16.92 7.24
N PHE A 63 -1.42 16.21 6.83
CA PHE A 63 -1.49 15.29 5.68
C PHE A 63 -2.47 14.13 5.90
N LEU A 64 -2.62 13.63 7.13
CA LEU A 64 -3.63 12.62 7.43
C LEU A 64 -5.05 13.19 7.33
N VAL A 65 -5.26 14.42 7.78
CA VAL A 65 -6.55 15.10 7.64
C VAL A 65 -6.88 15.28 6.15
N GLU A 66 -5.93 15.74 5.33
CA GLU A 66 -6.10 15.81 3.87
C GLU A 66 -6.44 14.43 3.27
N ALA A 67 -5.73 13.38 3.69
CA ALA A 67 -5.98 12.03 3.21
C ALA A 67 -7.41 11.57 3.51
N VAL A 68 -7.91 11.87 4.71
CA VAL A 68 -9.26 11.55 5.16
C VAL A 68 -10.30 12.35 4.37
N GLU A 69 -10.12 13.66 4.14
CA GLU A 69 -11.08 14.49 3.39
C GLU A 69 -11.36 13.98 1.96
N LEU A 70 -10.41 13.25 1.37
CA LEU A 70 -10.49 12.68 0.03
C LEU A 70 -11.28 11.36 -0.04
N LEU A 71 -11.53 10.71 1.10
CA LEU A 71 -12.23 9.41 1.15
C LEU A 71 -13.76 9.56 1.12
N PRO A 72 -14.50 8.54 0.62
CA PRO A 72 -14.00 7.30 -0.01
C PRO A 72 -13.72 7.46 -1.52
N MET A 73 -14.03 8.61 -2.11
CA MET A 73 -14.05 8.76 -3.57
C MET A 73 -12.66 8.75 -4.21
N LYS A 74 -11.62 9.14 -3.48
CA LYS A 74 -10.26 9.36 -3.99
C LYS A 74 -9.19 8.65 -3.16
N PHE A 75 -9.36 7.34 -2.94
CA PHE A 75 -8.36 6.50 -2.26
C PHE A 75 -6.94 6.63 -2.82
N ASP A 76 -6.84 6.88 -4.12
CA ASP A 76 -5.57 7.07 -4.82
C ASP A 76 -4.86 8.37 -4.38
N LEU A 77 -5.60 9.48 -4.26
CA LEU A 77 -5.07 10.74 -3.71
C LEU A 77 -4.90 10.69 -2.19
N SER A 78 -5.78 9.98 -1.48
CA SER A 78 -5.62 9.71 -0.04
C SER A 78 -4.33 8.96 0.25
N PHE A 79 -3.99 7.98 -0.61
CA PHE A 79 -2.71 7.29 -0.56
C PHE A 79 -1.53 8.27 -0.78
N ASP A 80 -1.60 9.17 -1.76
CA ASP A 80 -0.52 10.16 -1.96
C ASP A 80 -0.33 11.09 -0.75
N ALA A 81 -1.43 11.51 -0.11
CA ALA A 81 -1.38 12.32 1.10
C ALA A 81 -0.75 11.56 2.27
N ILE A 82 -1.14 10.29 2.50
CA ILE A 82 -0.57 9.51 3.59
C ILE A 82 0.88 9.11 3.34
N TRP A 83 1.26 8.86 2.09
CA TRP A 83 2.64 8.57 1.72
C TRP A 83 3.54 9.78 1.97
N ARG A 84 3.08 11.01 1.66
CA ARG A 84 3.80 12.25 2.01
C ARG A 84 3.96 12.39 3.53
N ALA A 85 2.93 12.05 4.30
CA ALA A 85 3.02 12.00 5.76
C ALA A 85 4.11 11.02 6.21
N PHE A 86 4.11 9.80 5.66
CA PHE A 86 5.10 8.76 5.94
C PHE A 86 6.53 9.20 5.57
N GLU A 87 6.79 9.63 4.33
CA GLU A 87 8.13 10.02 3.88
C GLU A 87 8.70 11.16 4.73
N SER A 88 7.89 12.20 4.98
CA SER A 88 8.33 13.35 5.76
C SER A 88 8.56 13.00 7.22
N PHE A 89 7.68 12.19 7.82
CA PHE A 89 7.82 11.77 9.22
C PHE A 89 9.01 10.82 9.40
N TYR A 90 9.14 9.82 8.52
CA TYR A 90 10.22 8.84 8.57
C TYR A 90 11.59 9.51 8.46
N ALA A 91 11.75 10.43 7.49
CA ALA A 91 13.00 11.15 7.28
C ALA A 91 13.38 12.08 8.45
N GLY A 92 12.37 12.71 9.09
CA GLY A 92 12.61 13.74 10.11
C GLY A 92 12.63 13.24 11.57
N ARG A 93 11.98 12.11 11.88
CA ARG A 93 11.61 11.76 13.27
C ARG A 93 11.94 10.33 13.71
N VAL A 94 12.22 9.42 12.80
CA VAL A 94 12.58 8.05 13.17
C VAL A 94 14.02 8.01 13.67
N ILE A 95 14.22 7.47 14.87
CA ILE A 95 15.50 7.56 15.58
C ILE A 95 16.54 6.58 15.03
N ALA A 96 16.14 5.46 14.44
CA ALA A 96 17.01 4.54 13.72
C ALA A 96 16.17 3.48 12.97
N PRO A 97 16.73 2.86 11.90
CA PRO A 97 18.04 3.12 11.31
C PRO A 97 18.02 4.26 10.28
N LYS A 98 19.02 5.14 10.35
CA LYS A 98 19.36 6.15 9.34
C LYS A 98 20.44 5.52 8.43
N PRO A 99 20.28 5.47 7.09
CA PRO A 99 19.67 6.55 6.30
C PRO A 99 18.64 6.02 5.29
N PHE A 100 17.38 6.45 5.42
CA PHE A 100 16.50 6.47 4.26
C PHE A 100 17.03 7.52 3.29
N LYS A 101 17.73 7.10 2.23
CA LYS A 101 17.86 7.94 1.05
C LYS A 101 16.63 7.67 0.18
N PRO A 102 15.95 8.69 -0.35
CA PRO A 102 14.91 8.49 -1.35
C PRO A 102 15.45 7.60 -2.48
N GLY A 103 14.90 6.40 -2.64
CA GLY A 103 15.35 5.40 -3.63
C GLY A 103 16.12 4.20 -3.10
N ASP A 104 16.54 4.18 -1.83
CA ASP A 104 17.07 3.00 -1.15
C ASP A 104 15.96 2.31 -0.34
N GLU A 105 16.01 0.98 -0.17
CA GLU A 105 15.22 0.31 0.86
C GLU A 105 15.49 1.00 2.20
N ALA A 106 14.45 1.29 2.99
CA ALA A 106 14.62 1.68 4.37
C ALA A 106 15.33 0.52 5.10
N PRO A 107 16.66 0.57 5.36
CA PRO A 107 17.41 -0.63 5.64
C PRO A 107 16.90 -1.29 6.92
N GLY A 108 16.43 -2.52 6.82
CA GLY A 108 15.91 -3.27 7.95
C GLY A 108 14.53 -2.86 8.45
N LEU A 109 13.80 -1.94 7.79
CA LEU A 109 12.43 -1.59 8.20
C LEU A 109 11.50 -2.80 8.11
N ALA A 110 11.62 -3.63 7.06
CA ALA A 110 10.84 -4.86 6.93
C ALA A 110 11.08 -5.80 8.10
N THR A 111 12.35 -6.02 8.47
CA THR A 111 12.76 -6.85 9.62
C THR A 111 12.29 -6.25 10.94
N LEU A 112 12.34 -4.92 11.08
CA LEU A 112 11.88 -4.22 12.29
C LEU A 112 10.38 -4.36 12.48
N ILE A 113 9.60 -4.25 11.39
CA ILE A 113 8.15 -4.49 11.37
C ILE A 113 7.86 -5.95 11.72
N ASP A 114 8.53 -6.88 11.05
CA ASP A 114 8.35 -8.33 11.25
C ASP A 114 8.68 -8.79 12.67
N GLY A 115 9.64 -8.12 13.31
CA GLY A 115 10.10 -8.41 14.66
C GLY A 115 9.21 -7.86 15.78
N GLN A 116 8.11 -7.17 15.48
CA GLN A 116 7.15 -6.69 16.49
C GLN A 116 6.01 -7.70 16.68
N PRO A 117 5.94 -8.43 17.82
CA PRO A 117 4.93 -9.46 18.04
C PRO A 117 3.50 -8.94 18.01
N GLU A 118 3.27 -7.68 18.42
CA GLU A 118 1.95 -7.05 18.39
C GLU A 118 1.34 -6.99 16.99
N HIS A 119 2.17 -7.02 15.94
CA HIS A 119 1.71 -6.93 14.55
C HIS A 119 1.57 -8.30 13.87
N ASP A 120 1.91 -9.42 14.51
CA ASP A 120 1.98 -10.72 13.84
C ASP A 120 0.70 -11.11 13.12
N LEU A 121 -0.44 -11.00 13.83
CA LEU A 121 -1.75 -11.33 13.27
C LEU A 121 -2.10 -10.41 12.11
N VAL A 122 -1.93 -9.10 12.30
CA VAL A 122 -2.36 -8.11 11.30
C VAL A 122 -1.43 -8.08 10.08
N LEU A 123 -0.14 -8.37 10.24
CA LEU A 123 0.79 -8.52 9.12
C LEU A 123 0.44 -9.74 8.27
N ASN A 124 0.10 -10.86 8.91
CA ASN A 124 -0.39 -12.03 8.18
C ASN A 124 -1.70 -11.71 7.45
N GLN A 125 -2.63 -10.98 8.09
CA GLN A 125 -3.85 -10.53 7.42
C GLN A 125 -3.55 -9.61 6.25
N LEU A 126 -2.74 -8.55 6.42
CA LEU A 126 -2.34 -7.64 5.35
C LEU A 126 -1.78 -8.41 4.16
N LEU A 127 -0.76 -9.25 4.37
CA LEU A 127 -0.07 -9.99 3.31
C LEU A 127 -0.97 -10.98 2.58
N ASN A 128 -1.85 -11.68 3.31
CA ASN A 128 -2.79 -12.65 2.73
C ASN A 128 -3.95 -11.99 1.96
N SER A 129 -4.02 -10.67 2.02
CA SER A 129 -5.16 -9.87 1.55
C SER A 129 -4.83 -8.96 0.40
N VAL A 130 -3.64 -9.12 -0.17
CA VAL A 130 -3.22 -8.40 -1.36
C VAL A 130 -4.23 -8.65 -2.49
N PRO A 131 -4.88 -7.60 -3.04
CA PRO A 131 -5.75 -7.77 -4.19
C PRO A 131 -4.96 -8.30 -5.39
N VAL A 132 -5.57 -9.19 -6.19
CA VAL A 132 -4.95 -9.68 -7.44
C VAL A 132 -4.55 -8.51 -8.35
N GLN A 133 -5.31 -7.41 -8.34
CA GLN A 133 -5.03 -6.21 -9.12
C GLN A 133 -3.72 -5.52 -8.72
N CYS A 134 -3.32 -5.59 -7.43
CA CYS A 134 -1.99 -5.14 -7.03
C CYS A 134 -0.90 -6.00 -7.67
N CYS A 135 -1.12 -7.31 -7.76
CA CYS A 135 -0.19 -8.22 -8.42
C CYS A 135 -0.16 -7.99 -9.93
N GLU A 136 -1.30 -7.81 -10.59
CA GLU A 136 -1.37 -7.46 -12.02
C GLU A 136 -0.63 -6.16 -12.33
N TYR A 137 -0.85 -5.14 -11.52
CA TYR A 137 -0.11 -3.87 -11.60
C TYR A 137 1.40 -4.08 -11.51
N MET A 138 1.87 -4.86 -10.54
CA MET A 138 3.31 -5.13 -10.38
C MET A 138 3.88 -5.97 -11.52
N ILE A 139 3.15 -6.97 -12.01
CA ILE A 139 3.57 -7.76 -13.16
C ILE A 139 3.70 -6.87 -14.39
N GLU A 140 2.77 -5.95 -14.63
CA GLU A 140 2.88 -4.99 -15.73
C GLU A 140 4.14 -4.12 -15.60
N ARG A 141 4.40 -3.57 -14.40
CA ARG A 141 5.56 -2.69 -14.17
C ARG A 141 6.90 -3.40 -14.24
N ILE A 142 6.97 -4.65 -13.78
CA ILE A 142 8.23 -5.41 -13.74
C ILE A 142 8.46 -6.14 -15.06
N PHE A 143 7.45 -6.84 -15.60
CA PHE A 143 7.67 -7.75 -16.72
C PHE A 143 7.58 -7.07 -18.08
N SER A 144 6.74 -6.04 -18.29
CA SER A 144 6.68 -5.34 -19.57
C SER A 144 7.99 -4.60 -19.91
N GLN A 145 8.84 -4.35 -18.91
CA GLN A 145 10.15 -3.70 -19.05
C GLN A 145 11.29 -4.57 -18.49
N TRP A 146 11.10 -5.89 -18.46
CA TRP A 146 12.06 -6.83 -17.88
C TRP A 146 13.48 -6.62 -18.45
N GLN A 147 14.45 -6.37 -17.56
CA GLN A 147 15.86 -6.13 -17.91
C GLN A 147 16.13 -4.95 -18.86
N VAL A 148 15.17 -4.03 -19.03
CA VAL A 148 15.38 -2.78 -19.76
C VAL A 148 16.10 -1.78 -18.87
N VAL A 149 17.24 -1.25 -19.33
CA VAL A 149 18.03 -0.26 -18.58
C VAL A 149 17.26 1.07 -18.45
N GLY A 150 17.29 1.68 -17.26
CA GLY A 150 16.62 2.96 -16.98
C GLY A 150 15.10 2.88 -16.82
N SER A 151 14.53 1.69 -16.92
CA SER A 151 13.09 1.43 -16.81
C SER A 151 12.58 1.37 -15.36
N ASP A 152 11.27 1.22 -15.19
CA ASP A 152 10.68 1.00 -13.86
C ASP A 152 11.09 -0.35 -13.27
N TYR A 153 11.28 -1.38 -14.10
CA TYR A 153 11.92 -2.64 -13.69
C TYR A 153 13.25 -2.37 -13.00
N GLN A 154 14.14 -1.57 -13.59
CA GLN A 154 15.47 -1.31 -13.01
C GLN A 154 15.35 -0.62 -11.66
N LYS A 155 14.43 0.35 -11.53
CA LYS A 155 14.21 1.06 -10.26
C LYS A 155 13.66 0.12 -9.18
N ILE A 156 12.69 -0.74 -9.52
CA ILE A 156 12.14 -1.74 -8.61
C ILE A 156 13.21 -2.75 -8.20
N TRP A 157 13.97 -3.26 -9.18
CA TRP A 157 15.06 -4.19 -8.97
C TRP A 157 16.13 -3.63 -8.05
N ASN A 158 16.54 -2.37 -8.25
CA ASN A 158 17.52 -1.71 -7.39
C ASN A 158 17.04 -1.62 -5.95
N ARG A 159 15.74 -1.31 -5.71
CA ARG A 159 15.18 -1.27 -4.35
C ARG A 159 15.10 -2.66 -3.70
N LEU A 160 14.78 -3.70 -4.47
CA LEU A 160 14.75 -5.07 -3.97
C LEU A 160 16.14 -5.70 -3.83
N ASN A 161 17.15 -5.21 -4.54
CA ASN A 161 18.49 -5.80 -4.52
C ASN A 161 19.54 -4.87 -3.86
N ASN A 162 19.11 -3.91 -3.04
CA ASN A 162 20.01 -3.04 -2.29
C ASN A 162 19.69 -3.12 -0.78
N PRO A 163 20.55 -3.78 0.04
CA PRO A 163 21.82 -4.39 -0.34
C PRO A 163 21.64 -5.69 -1.14
N ALA A 164 22.66 -6.04 -1.93
CA ALA A 164 22.63 -7.26 -2.73
C ALA A 164 22.43 -8.50 -1.85
N GLY A 165 21.51 -9.37 -2.26
CA GLY A 165 21.22 -10.62 -1.56
C GLY A 165 20.17 -10.53 -0.44
N HIS A 166 19.55 -9.37 -0.21
CA HIS A 166 18.52 -9.21 0.83
C HIS A 166 17.18 -9.88 0.46
N HIS A 167 16.84 -9.92 -0.83
CA HIS A 167 15.57 -10.46 -1.35
C HIS A 167 15.78 -11.64 -2.30
N ASN A 168 16.62 -12.60 -1.91
CA ASN A 168 16.99 -13.72 -2.78
C ASN A 168 15.76 -14.52 -3.25
N SER A 169 14.77 -14.73 -2.37
CA SER A 169 13.59 -15.53 -2.68
C SER A 169 12.69 -14.81 -3.69
N VAL A 170 12.47 -13.50 -3.50
CA VAL A 170 11.73 -12.65 -4.44
C VAL A 170 12.45 -12.54 -5.78
N ILE A 171 13.76 -12.31 -5.77
CA ILE A 171 14.58 -12.20 -6.99
C ILE A 171 14.54 -13.52 -7.79
N LEU A 172 14.67 -14.65 -7.10
CA LEU A 172 14.56 -15.97 -7.71
C LEU A 172 13.18 -16.19 -8.30
N LEU A 173 12.12 -15.87 -7.56
CA LEU A 173 10.73 -15.98 -8.02
C LEU A 173 10.51 -15.17 -9.30
N LEU A 174 10.82 -13.87 -9.28
CA LEU A 174 10.62 -12.98 -10.43
C LEU A 174 11.42 -13.46 -11.66
N THR A 175 12.65 -13.90 -11.46
CA THR A 175 13.51 -14.42 -12.55
C THR A 175 12.93 -15.69 -13.17
N LYS A 176 12.50 -16.65 -12.34
CA LYS A 176 11.89 -17.91 -12.81
C LYS A 176 10.55 -17.66 -13.51
N MET A 177 9.75 -16.71 -13.00
CA MET A 177 8.49 -16.31 -13.62
C MET A 177 8.71 -15.64 -14.98
N ALA A 178 9.66 -14.70 -15.07
CA ALA A 178 10.04 -14.05 -16.32
C ALA A 178 10.45 -15.08 -17.38
N GLN A 179 11.24 -16.09 -16.99
CA GLN A 179 11.62 -17.21 -17.86
C GLN A 179 10.41 -18.07 -18.26
N LYS A 180 9.55 -18.45 -17.32
CA LYS A 180 8.40 -19.35 -17.56
C LYS A 180 7.36 -18.72 -18.48
N TYR A 181 7.10 -17.43 -18.32
CA TYR A 181 6.00 -16.73 -19.00
C TYR A 181 6.48 -15.80 -20.12
N GLY A 182 7.79 -15.70 -20.37
CA GLY A 182 8.35 -15.03 -21.55
C GLY A 182 8.40 -13.50 -21.46
N ALA A 183 8.80 -12.93 -20.33
CA ALA A 183 9.03 -11.48 -20.23
C ALA A 183 10.21 -11.04 -21.14
N PRO A 184 10.15 -9.87 -21.80
CA PRO A 184 9.09 -8.85 -21.72
C PRO A 184 7.89 -9.08 -22.65
N HIS A 185 7.94 -10.08 -23.53
CA HIS A 185 6.92 -10.33 -24.56
C HIS A 185 5.80 -11.27 -24.11
N MET A 186 5.36 -11.09 -22.86
CA MET A 186 4.36 -11.94 -22.23
C MET A 186 2.97 -11.74 -22.86
N ASN A 187 2.29 -12.84 -23.17
CA ASN A 187 0.90 -12.78 -23.63
C ASN A 187 -0.08 -12.56 -22.46
N GLY A 188 -1.35 -12.26 -22.75
CA GLY A 188 -2.35 -11.97 -21.72
C GLY A 188 -2.59 -13.11 -20.72
N VAL A 189 -2.49 -14.37 -21.17
CA VAL A 189 -2.63 -15.55 -20.30
C VAL A 189 -1.45 -15.65 -19.33
N GLY A 190 -0.23 -15.49 -19.84
CA GLY A 190 0.99 -15.49 -19.03
C GLY A 190 0.99 -14.36 -18.01
N ARG A 191 0.45 -13.19 -18.37
CA ARG A 191 0.32 -12.04 -17.45
C ARG A 191 -0.60 -12.36 -16.27
N ARG A 192 -1.80 -12.89 -16.57
CA ARG A 192 -2.76 -13.29 -15.53
C ARG A 192 -2.21 -14.40 -14.64
N GLN A 193 -1.59 -15.42 -15.22
CA GLN A 193 -0.97 -16.51 -14.47
C GLN A 193 0.19 -16.02 -13.60
N SER A 194 0.98 -15.06 -14.10
CA SER A 194 2.03 -14.41 -13.30
C SER A 194 1.46 -13.66 -12.11
N ALA A 195 0.37 -12.92 -12.30
CA ALA A 195 -0.27 -12.17 -11.21
C ALA A 195 -0.83 -13.09 -10.12
N ILE A 196 -1.51 -14.18 -10.52
CA ILE A 196 -2.02 -15.20 -9.58
C ILE A 196 -0.87 -15.85 -8.81
N LEU A 197 0.23 -16.17 -9.49
CA LEU A 197 1.38 -16.79 -8.86
C LEU A 197 2.04 -15.83 -7.85
N LEU A 198 2.22 -14.55 -8.21
CA LEU A 198 2.72 -13.53 -7.29
C LEU A 198 1.79 -13.35 -6.08
N HIS A 199 0.47 -13.33 -6.29
CA HIS A 199 -0.52 -13.26 -5.21
C HIS A 199 -0.32 -14.41 -4.21
N LYS A 200 -0.22 -15.65 -4.69
CA LYS A 200 0.01 -16.83 -3.84
C LYS A 200 1.33 -16.74 -3.06
N SER A 201 2.40 -16.32 -3.74
CA SER A 201 3.71 -16.13 -3.10
C SER A 201 3.68 -15.05 -2.01
N LEU A 202 2.98 -13.94 -2.23
CA LEU A 202 2.80 -12.89 -1.22
C LEU A 202 1.89 -13.32 -0.05
N ALA A 203 0.92 -14.21 -0.30
CA ALA A 203 0.18 -14.89 0.77
C ALA A 203 1.03 -15.92 1.55
N GLY A 204 2.28 -16.18 1.11
CA GLY A 204 3.21 -17.09 1.79
C GLY A 204 3.05 -18.56 1.41
N GLU A 205 2.32 -18.86 0.33
CA GLU A 205 2.23 -20.22 -0.22
C GLU A 205 3.57 -20.65 -0.84
N GLU A 206 3.91 -21.94 -0.72
CA GLU A 206 4.97 -22.57 -1.53
C GLU A 206 4.49 -22.62 -2.98
N VAL A 207 5.32 -22.09 -3.89
CA VAL A 207 5.04 -22.13 -5.33
C VAL A 207 6.12 -22.89 -6.09
N ASP A 208 5.73 -23.64 -7.11
CA ASP A 208 6.64 -24.29 -8.04
C ASP A 208 6.73 -23.48 -9.36
N VAL A 209 7.94 -23.03 -9.67
CA VAL A 209 8.25 -22.36 -10.92
C VAL A 209 9.45 -23.02 -11.57
N LEU A 210 9.21 -23.75 -12.66
CA LEU A 210 10.24 -24.48 -13.41
C LEU A 210 11.04 -25.46 -12.52
N GLY A 211 10.32 -26.22 -11.66
CA GLY A 211 10.89 -27.22 -10.76
C GLY A 211 11.58 -26.63 -9.53
N SER A 212 11.56 -25.30 -9.38
CA SER A 212 12.06 -24.62 -8.19
C SER A 212 10.91 -24.37 -7.22
N LYS A 213 10.94 -25.01 -6.06
CA LYS A 213 10.02 -24.73 -4.95
C LYS A 213 10.48 -23.47 -4.21
N ILE A 214 9.64 -22.46 -4.17
CA ILE A 214 9.97 -21.14 -3.63
C ILE A 214 8.91 -20.76 -2.58
N ILE A 215 9.38 -20.38 -1.39
CA ILE A 215 8.57 -19.78 -0.33
C ILE A 215 9.18 -18.41 -0.04
N LEU A 216 8.37 -17.36 0.00
CA LEU A 216 8.86 -16.02 0.34
C LEU A 216 8.85 -15.82 1.87
N PRO A 217 10.01 -15.54 2.50
CA PRO A 217 10.06 -15.16 3.90
C PRO A 217 9.17 -13.95 4.18
N ARG A 218 8.54 -13.89 5.36
CA ARG A 218 7.64 -12.78 5.74
C ARG A 218 8.32 -11.40 5.64
N PRO A 219 9.60 -11.21 6.07
CA PRO A 219 10.32 -9.96 5.83
C PRO A 219 10.45 -9.58 4.35
N GLU A 220 10.78 -10.53 3.46
CA GLU A 220 10.88 -10.25 2.03
C GLU A 220 9.53 -9.85 1.43
N ARG A 221 8.44 -10.45 1.92
CA ARG A 221 7.07 -10.08 1.50
C ARG A 221 6.70 -8.68 1.97
N ILE A 222 6.97 -8.34 3.24
CA ILE A 222 6.75 -6.99 3.78
C ILE A 222 7.56 -5.97 2.98
N SER A 223 8.84 -6.27 2.70
CA SER A 223 9.70 -5.41 1.89
C SER A 223 9.16 -5.22 0.47
N PHE A 224 8.71 -6.30 -0.17
CA PHE A 224 8.06 -6.21 -1.48
C PHE A 224 6.87 -5.25 -1.46
N MET A 225 6.06 -5.25 -0.39
CA MET A 225 4.93 -4.34 -0.27
C MET A 225 5.37 -2.88 -0.35
N PHE A 226 6.29 -2.42 0.50
CA PHE A 226 6.61 -1.00 0.53
C PHE A 226 7.66 -0.59 -0.50
N ASN A 227 8.69 -1.40 -0.77
CA ASN A 227 9.75 -1.06 -1.73
C ASN A 227 9.33 -1.29 -3.18
N ALA A 228 8.54 -2.32 -3.47
CA ALA A 228 8.08 -2.57 -4.83
C ALA A 228 6.70 -1.95 -5.07
N LEU A 229 5.65 -2.39 -4.37
CA LEU A 229 4.28 -1.98 -4.67
C LEU A 229 4.02 -0.50 -4.38
N LEU A 230 4.10 -0.08 -3.12
CA LEU A 230 3.67 1.26 -2.70
C LEU A 230 4.55 2.35 -3.31
N TYR A 231 5.88 2.16 -3.32
CA TYR A 231 6.80 3.12 -3.91
C TYR A 231 6.57 3.31 -5.41
N THR A 232 6.32 2.22 -6.15
CA THR A 232 6.03 2.31 -7.59
C THR A 232 4.70 3.00 -7.83
N PHE A 233 3.67 2.65 -7.05
CA PHE A 233 2.35 3.29 -7.15
C PHE A 233 2.45 4.80 -6.89
N ARG A 234 3.20 5.22 -5.86
CA ARG A 234 3.45 6.63 -5.59
C ARG A 234 4.23 7.33 -6.71
N ASN A 235 5.28 6.70 -7.23
CA ASN A 235 6.11 7.31 -8.28
C ASN A 235 5.33 7.51 -9.58
N ASP A 236 4.54 6.52 -9.98
CA ASP A 236 3.69 6.62 -11.17
C ASP A 236 2.75 7.80 -11.09
N ARG A 237 2.20 8.05 -9.90
CA ARG A 237 1.27 9.15 -9.65
C ARG A 237 1.98 10.49 -9.62
N PHE A 238 3.12 10.58 -8.92
CA PHE A 238 3.91 11.81 -8.85
C PHE A 238 4.42 12.27 -10.23
N HIS A 239 4.83 11.33 -11.09
CA HIS A 239 5.34 11.63 -12.43
C HIS A 239 4.26 11.62 -13.53
N GLY A 240 2.98 11.47 -13.18
CA GLY A 240 1.88 11.41 -14.16
C GLY A 240 1.98 10.23 -15.13
N SER A 241 2.73 9.18 -14.78
CA SER A 241 2.88 7.94 -15.55
C SER A 241 1.68 6.99 -15.40
N MET A 242 0.71 7.38 -14.57
CA MET A 242 -0.58 6.72 -14.42
C MET A 242 -1.72 7.73 -14.72
N GLN A 243 -2.60 7.37 -15.65
CA GLN A 243 -3.85 8.09 -15.86
C GLN A 243 -4.70 8.05 -14.58
N PRO A 244 -5.48 9.10 -14.24
CA PRO A 244 -6.38 9.06 -13.09
C PRO A 244 -7.28 7.80 -13.12
N PRO A 245 -7.08 6.84 -12.20
CA PRO A 245 -7.58 5.48 -12.35
C PRO A 245 -9.11 5.41 -12.30
N PHE A 246 -9.74 6.35 -11.59
CA PHE A 246 -11.18 6.42 -11.42
C PHE A 246 -11.90 7.23 -12.50
N LYS A 247 -11.15 7.84 -13.43
CA LYS A 247 -11.68 8.62 -14.56
C LYS A 247 -11.46 7.89 -15.89
N SER A 248 -11.69 6.58 -15.87
CA SER A 248 -11.48 5.67 -16.99
C SER A 248 -12.75 4.88 -17.29
N SER A 249 -13.05 4.68 -18.57
CA SER A 249 -14.18 3.85 -19.04
C SER A 249 -13.99 2.36 -18.80
N VAL A 250 -12.78 1.92 -18.43
CA VAL A 250 -12.46 0.51 -18.13
C VAL A 250 -12.19 0.26 -16.64
N GLY A 251 -12.31 1.31 -15.80
CA GLY A 251 -12.10 1.17 -14.36
C GLY A 251 -13.20 0.32 -13.72
N THR A 252 -12.83 -0.49 -12.73
CA THR A 252 -13.75 -1.36 -11.99
C THR A 252 -13.69 -1.07 -10.49
N LEU A 253 -14.54 -1.73 -9.70
CA LEU A 253 -14.44 -1.70 -8.24
C LEU A 253 -13.09 -2.24 -7.74
N GLN A 254 -12.44 -3.11 -8.52
CA GLN A 254 -11.12 -3.65 -8.17
C GLN A 254 -10.01 -2.61 -8.33
N THR A 255 -10.20 -1.63 -9.22
CA THR A 255 -9.34 -0.44 -9.30
C THR A 255 -9.37 0.33 -7.97
N TYR A 256 -10.54 0.43 -7.33
CA TYR A 256 -10.67 0.99 -5.98
C TYR A 256 -10.03 0.10 -4.91
N ALA A 257 -10.17 -1.22 -5.02
CA ALA A 257 -9.56 -2.16 -4.08
C ALA A 257 -8.03 -2.02 -4.05
N HIS A 258 -7.37 -1.88 -5.22
CA HIS A 258 -5.93 -1.61 -5.30
C HIS A 258 -5.54 -0.34 -4.53
N ALA A 259 -6.18 0.80 -4.83
CA ALA A 259 -5.85 2.07 -4.21
C ALA A 259 -6.16 2.09 -2.70
N HIS A 260 -7.29 1.50 -2.29
CA HIS A 260 -7.67 1.38 -0.88
C HIS A 260 -6.68 0.49 -0.13
N TYR A 261 -6.28 -0.64 -0.69
CA TYR A 261 -5.26 -1.50 -0.07
C TYR A 261 -3.90 -0.79 0.07
N CYS A 262 -3.46 -0.06 -0.95
CA CYS A 262 -2.27 0.78 -0.86
C CYS A 262 -2.40 1.86 0.23
N PHE A 263 -3.57 2.49 0.36
CA PHE A 263 -3.87 3.45 1.43
C PHE A 263 -3.77 2.83 2.83
N ILE A 264 -4.33 1.64 3.07
CA ILE A 264 -4.24 0.94 4.36
C ILE A 264 -2.78 0.66 4.72
N TRP A 265 -2.00 0.16 3.76
CA TRP A 265 -0.57 -0.07 3.96
C TRP A 265 0.20 1.24 4.22
N GLY A 266 -0.08 2.31 3.48
CA GLY A 266 0.52 3.63 3.72
C GLY A 266 0.17 4.17 5.11
N HIS A 267 -1.07 4.00 5.56
CA HIS A 267 -1.51 4.34 6.90
C HIS A 267 -0.76 3.53 7.98
N PHE A 268 -0.65 2.21 7.79
CA PHE A 268 0.13 1.34 8.66
C PHE A 268 1.59 1.81 8.77
N LEU A 269 2.26 2.08 7.65
CA LEU A 269 3.67 2.52 7.64
C LEU A 269 3.87 3.87 8.31
N PHE A 270 2.98 4.84 8.09
CA PHE A 270 3.02 6.12 8.79
C PHE A 270 2.93 5.91 10.30
N LEU A 271 1.93 5.16 10.77
CA LEU A 271 1.74 4.93 12.20
C LEU A 271 2.85 4.09 12.81
N PHE A 272 3.36 3.10 12.10
CA PHE A 272 4.51 2.33 12.53
C PHE A 272 5.71 3.26 12.72
N SER A 273 5.95 4.18 11.79
CA SER A 273 7.00 5.20 11.94
C SER A 273 6.78 6.07 13.18
N ALA A 274 5.53 6.42 13.48
CA ALA A 274 5.14 7.17 14.67
C ALA A 274 5.32 6.41 16.00
N THR A 275 5.39 5.07 15.96
CA THR A 275 5.79 4.27 17.14
C THR A 275 7.31 4.32 17.39
N LEU A 276 8.10 4.68 16.38
CA LEU A 276 9.57 4.73 16.44
C LEU A 276 10.12 6.14 16.73
N SER A 277 9.26 7.13 16.96
CA SER A 277 9.66 8.49 17.32
C SER A 277 9.85 8.66 18.84
N THR A 278 10.56 9.72 19.25
CA THR A 278 10.60 10.17 20.64
C THR A 278 10.10 11.60 20.76
N PRO A 279 9.02 11.87 21.53
CA PRO A 279 8.13 10.85 22.11
C PRO A 279 7.40 10.04 21.04
N ALA A 280 6.98 8.82 21.38
CA ALA A 280 6.15 8.01 20.49
C ALA A 280 4.74 8.62 20.41
N PHE A 281 4.21 8.73 19.19
CA PHE A 281 2.87 9.30 18.94
C PHE A 281 1.81 8.25 18.65
N ALA A 282 2.23 7.00 18.47
CA ALA A 282 1.37 5.84 18.37
C ALA A 282 1.88 4.73 19.30
N SER A 283 1.01 3.77 19.63
CA SER A 283 1.40 2.53 20.29
C SER A 283 1.27 1.35 19.32
N HIS A 284 2.17 0.37 19.40
CA HIS A 284 2.10 -0.82 18.55
C HIS A 284 0.77 -1.56 18.71
N ARG A 285 0.26 -1.70 19.94
CA ARG A 285 -1.02 -2.36 20.20
C ARG A 285 -2.22 -1.66 19.56
N GLU A 286 -2.37 -0.34 19.74
CA GLU A 286 -3.50 0.38 19.15
C GLU A 286 -3.37 0.45 17.63
N LEU A 287 -2.14 0.52 17.09
CA LEU A 287 -1.87 0.44 15.66
C LEU A 287 -2.34 -0.89 15.07
N ALA A 288 -1.97 -2.01 15.70
CA ALA A 288 -2.39 -3.34 15.25
C ALA A 288 -3.93 -3.46 15.24
N GLN A 289 -4.59 -3.02 16.31
CA GLN A 289 -6.06 -3.03 16.43
C GLN A 289 -6.74 -2.16 15.37
N ASN A 290 -6.25 -0.94 15.17
CA ASN A 290 -6.81 -0.04 14.18
C ASN A 290 -6.59 -0.55 12.75
N THR A 291 -5.43 -1.15 12.46
CA THR A 291 -5.15 -1.73 11.14
C THR A 291 -6.05 -2.94 10.88
N ALA A 292 -6.26 -3.81 11.87
CA ALA A 292 -7.18 -4.93 11.78
C ALA A 292 -8.62 -4.46 11.51
N GLN A 293 -9.09 -3.44 12.23
CA GLN A 293 -10.43 -2.87 12.00
C GLN A 293 -10.60 -2.30 10.58
N ASN A 294 -9.58 -1.63 10.06
CA ASN A 294 -9.61 -1.13 8.68
C ASN A 294 -9.62 -2.26 7.65
N LEU A 295 -8.87 -3.34 7.90
CA LEU A 295 -8.88 -4.54 7.08
C LEU A 295 -10.23 -5.25 7.09
N ASP A 296 -10.86 -5.40 8.25
CA ASP A 296 -12.20 -6.01 8.34
C ASP A 296 -13.18 -5.25 7.43
N THR A 297 -13.18 -3.92 7.47
CA THR A 297 -14.05 -3.12 6.61
C THR A 297 -13.67 -3.16 5.13
N PHE A 298 -12.38 -3.32 4.84
CA PHE A 298 -11.91 -3.56 3.48
C PHE A 298 -12.45 -4.88 2.92
N PHE A 299 -12.45 -5.96 3.72
CA PHE A 299 -13.02 -7.25 3.32
C PHE A 299 -14.53 -7.19 3.20
N ASP A 300 -15.21 -6.62 4.19
CA ASP A 300 -16.66 -6.49 4.17
C ASP A 300 -17.12 -5.69 2.94
N PHE A 301 -16.37 -4.66 2.59
CA PHE A 301 -16.70 -3.85 1.43
C PHE A 301 -16.39 -4.56 0.11
N TYR A 302 -15.17 -5.08 -0.12
CA TYR A 302 -14.82 -5.61 -1.44
C TYR A 302 -15.16 -7.11 -1.64
N GLY A 303 -15.18 -7.91 -0.57
CA GLY A 303 -15.52 -9.33 -0.61
C GLY A 303 -14.81 -10.10 -1.72
N SER A 304 -15.60 -10.77 -2.57
CA SER A 304 -15.09 -11.59 -3.68
C SER A 304 -14.33 -10.80 -4.76
N HIS A 305 -14.49 -9.47 -4.84
CA HIS A 305 -13.79 -8.65 -5.84
C HIS A 305 -12.27 -8.61 -5.63
N LEU A 306 -11.77 -9.03 -4.46
CA LEU A 306 -10.34 -9.09 -4.15
C LEU A 306 -9.62 -10.27 -4.84
N LYS A 307 -10.36 -11.33 -5.20
CA LYS A 307 -9.81 -12.62 -5.68
C LYS A 307 -10.02 -12.86 -7.18
N ALA A 308 -10.73 -11.97 -7.86
CA ALA A 308 -11.18 -12.15 -9.24
C ALA A 308 -10.21 -11.53 -10.25
#